data_AF-A0AAC9RSD4-F1
#
_entry.id   AF-A0AAC9RSD4-F1
#
_cell.length_a   1.000
_cell.length_b   1.000
_cell.length_c   1.000
_cell.angle_alpha   90.00
_cell.angle_beta   90.00
_cell.angle_gamma   90.00
#
_symmetry.space_group_name_H-M   'P 1'
#
loop_
_entity.id
_entity.type
_entity.pdbx_description
1 polymer ?
#
loop_
_entity_poly.entity_id
_entity_poly.type
_entity_poly.pdbx_seq_one_letter_code
_entity_poly.pdbx_strand_id
1 'polypeptide(L)'
;MNQPYRLLSIYTDLILGKEINKMYMANEWGVSSRTIQRDIAHIRNYIHESDNWHILDDPIIYNHITDSYYLNVDRQHLKHHFSYLHMSRKKTNDKTIAKYETHLKR
;
A
#
# COMPACT_ATOMS: atom_id res chain seq x y z
N MET A 1 -9.04 2.48 17.78
CA MET A 1 -8.11 2.94 16.71
C MET A 1 -8.85 3.79 15.66
N ASN A 2 -8.27 4.86 15.10
CA ASN A 2 -8.92 5.67 14.04
C ASN A 2 -8.70 5.09 12.62
N GLN A 3 -9.51 5.51 11.65
CA GLN A 3 -9.46 4.95 10.29
C GLN A 3 -8.16 5.24 9.53
N PRO A 4 -7.60 6.47 9.51
CA PRO A 4 -6.37 6.74 8.79
C PRO A 4 -5.20 5.86 9.24
N TYR A 5 -5.05 5.65 10.55
CA TYR A 5 -4.00 4.78 11.07
C TYR A 5 -4.19 3.33 10.61
N ARG A 6 -5.41 2.77 10.71
CA ARG A 6 -5.68 1.39 10.26
C ARG A 6 -5.38 1.20 8.78
N LEU A 7 -5.80 2.14 7.94
CA LEU A 7 -5.53 2.08 6.49
C LEU A 7 -4.03 2.02 6.21
N LEU A 8 -3.24 2.89 6.85
CA LEU A 8 -1.79 2.93 6.67
C LEU A 8 -1.09 1.68 7.22
N SER A 9 -1.52 1.17 8.37
CA SER A 9 -0.97 -0.06 8.95
C SER A 9 -1.24 -1.27 8.07
N ILE A 10 -2.51 -1.48 7.67
CA ILE A 10 -2.90 -2.60 6.78
C ILE A 10 -2.14 -2.51 5.45
N TYR A 11 -2.10 -1.33 4.83
CA TYR A 11 -1.38 -1.14 3.57
C TYR A 11 0.12 -1.47 3.72
N THR A 12 0.74 -1.00 4.79
CA THR A 12 2.16 -1.25 5.09
C THR A 12 2.44 -2.74 5.25
N ASP A 13 1.61 -3.45 6.01
CA ASP A 13 1.77 -4.88 6.21
C ASP A 13 1.59 -5.67 4.90
N LEU A 14 0.61 -5.29 4.06
CA LEU A 14 0.38 -5.91 2.74
C LEU A 14 1.57 -5.73 1.79
N ILE A 15 2.13 -4.52 1.67
CA ILE A 15 3.29 -4.29 0.79
C ILE A 15 4.59 -4.92 1.33
N LEU A 16 4.66 -5.22 2.62
CA LEU A 16 5.73 -6.02 3.21
C LEU A 16 5.53 -7.53 3.01
N GLY A 17 4.43 -7.94 2.37
CA GLY A 17 4.09 -9.33 2.09
C GLY A 17 3.53 -10.08 3.29
N LYS A 18 3.03 -9.37 4.32
CA LYS A 18 2.34 -10.01 5.44
C LYS A 18 0.89 -10.31 5.09
N GLU A 19 0.35 -11.31 5.76
CA GLU A 19 -1.09 -11.62 5.71
C GLU A 19 -1.86 -10.87 6.81
N ILE A 20 -3.08 -10.46 6.51
CA ILE A 20 -3.96 -9.71 7.40
C ILE A 20 -5.12 -10.61 7.83
N ASN A 21 -5.08 -11.12 9.06
CA ASN A 21 -6.24 -11.80 9.65
C ASN A 21 -7.23 -10.77 10.22
N LYS A 22 -8.44 -10.72 9.66
CA LYS A 22 -9.44 -9.70 10.00
C LYS A 22 -9.95 -9.80 11.44
N MET A 23 -10.00 -11.01 12.00
CA MET A 23 -10.50 -11.24 13.36
C MET A 23 -9.45 -10.83 14.40
N TYR A 24 -8.19 -11.19 14.16
CA TYR A 24 -7.07 -10.77 15.00
C TYR A 24 -6.95 -9.25 15.05
N MET A 25 -6.90 -8.57 13.89
CA MET A 25 -6.78 -7.11 13.85
C MET A 25 -7.99 -6.39 14.48
N ALA A 26 -9.19 -6.94 14.29
CA ALA A 26 -10.41 -6.41 14.90
C ALA A 26 -10.33 -6.42 16.43
N ASN A 27 -9.88 -7.54 17.00
CA ASN A 27 -9.70 -7.69 18.45
C ASN A 27 -8.62 -6.74 18.98
N GLU A 28 -7.44 -6.72 18.34
CA GLU A 28 -6.31 -5.85 18.75
C GLU A 28 -6.67 -4.36 18.72
N TRP A 29 -7.49 -3.93 17.76
CA TRP A 29 -7.81 -2.51 17.57
C TRP A 29 -9.15 -2.06 18.18
N GLY A 30 -9.90 -3.01 18.77
CA GLY A 30 -11.21 -2.75 19.36
C GLY A 30 -12.24 -2.28 18.33
N VAL A 31 -12.25 -2.88 17.13
CA VAL A 31 -13.21 -2.58 16.05
C VAL A 31 -13.87 -3.86 15.55
N SER A 32 -14.92 -3.75 14.74
CA SER A 32 -15.55 -4.93 14.14
C SER A 32 -14.71 -5.49 12.98
N SER A 33 -14.78 -6.82 12.75
CA SER A 33 -14.17 -7.45 11.57
C SER A 33 -14.70 -6.86 10.26
N ARG A 34 -15.98 -6.45 10.22
CA ARG A 34 -16.57 -5.71 9.10
C ARG A 34 -15.89 -4.37 8.84
N THR A 35 -15.40 -3.69 9.87
CA THR A 35 -14.61 -2.46 9.72
C THR A 35 -13.28 -2.75 9.03
N ILE A 36 -12.59 -3.83 9.44
CA ILE A 36 -11.34 -4.27 8.81
C ILE A 36 -11.57 -4.64 7.34
N GLN A 37 -12.62 -5.40 7.04
CA GLN A 37 -12.98 -5.74 5.66
C GLN A 37 -13.23 -4.51 4.78
N ARG A 38 -13.92 -3.50 5.31
CA ARG A 38 -14.16 -2.23 4.60
C ARG A 38 -12.85 -1.47 4.37
N ASP A 39 -11.98 -1.39 5.39
CA ASP A 39 -10.68 -0.75 5.25
C ASP A 39 -9.80 -1.46 4.20
N ILE A 40 -9.82 -2.80 4.15
CA ILE A 40 -9.15 -3.59 3.10
C ILE A 40 -9.75 -3.32 1.72
N ALA A 41 -11.07 -3.18 1.60
CA ALA A 41 -11.72 -2.83 0.33
C ALA A 41 -11.29 -1.45 -0.18
N HIS A 42 -11.18 -0.46 0.72
CA HIS A 42 -10.64 0.86 0.36
C HIS A 42 -9.20 0.77 -0.16
N ILE A 43 -8.36 -0.06 0.47
CA ILE A 43 -6.97 -0.28 0.02
C ILE A 43 -6.95 -1.00 -1.33
N ARG A 44 -7.80 -2.02 -1.54
CA ARG A 44 -7.92 -2.72 -2.82
C ARG A 44 -8.23 -1.75 -3.95
N ASN A 45 -9.23 -0.89 -3.75
CA ASN A 45 -9.62 0.12 -4.73
C ASN A 45 -8.48 1.12 -5.01
N TYR A 46 -7.84 1.62 -3.96
CA TYR A 46 -6.69 2.51 -4.10
C TYR A 46 -5.55 1.89 -4.92
N ILE A 47 -5.22 0.61 -4.68
CA ILE A 47 -4.17 -0.07 -5.44
C ILE A 47 -4.60 -0.22 -6.90
N HIS A 48 -5.83 -0.69 -7.15
CA HIS A 48 -6.37 -0.87 -8.50
C HIS A 48 -6.44 0.44 -9.30
N GLU A 49 -6.77 1.56 -8.66
CA GLU A 49 -6.83 2.88 -9.30
C GLU A 49 -5.46 3.52 -9.53
N SER A 50 -4.40 3.01 -8.90
CA SER A 50 -3.10 3.65 -8.93
C SER A 50 -2.26 3.26 -10.15
N ASP A 51 -1.63 4.27 -10.78
CA ASP A 51 -0.86 4.06 -12.01
C ASP A 51 0.32 3.10 -11.90
N ASN A 52 0.79 2.88 -10.67
CA ASN A 52 1.94 2.06 -10.38
C ASN A 52 1.61 0.56 -10.24
N TRP A 53 0.33 0.18 -10.31
CA TRP A 53 -0.17 -1.16 -9.99
C TRP A 53 -1.11 -1.75 -11.06
N HIS A 54 -1.22 -1.13 -12.25
CA HIS A 54 -2.05 -1.51 -13.42
C HIS A 54 -1.89 -2.95 -13.96
N ILE A 55 -1.07 -3.79 -13.33
CA ILE A 55 -0.78 -5.16 -13.78
C ILE A 55 -1.72 -6.19 -13.12
N LEU A 56 -2.52 -5.79 -12.11
CA LEU A 56 -3.30 -6.72 -11.29
C LEU A 56 -4.79 -6.41 -11.30
N ASP A 57 -5.58 -7.35 -11.83
CA ASP A 57 -7.05 -7.27 -11.82
C ASP A 57 -7.63 -7.39 -10.39
N ASP A 58 -7.01 -8.19 -9.52
CA ASP A 58 -7.34 -8.26 -8.09
C ASP A 58 -6.06 -8.22 -7.25
N PRO A 59 -5.69 -7.03 -6.72
CA PRO A 59 -4.43 -6.87 -6.00
C PRO A 59 -4.46 -7.47 -4.59
N ILE A 60 -5.64 -7.74 -4.00
CA ILE A 60 -5.74 -8.27 -2.63
C ILE A 60 -6.69 -9.47 -2.59
N ILE A 61 -6.11 -10.67 -2.44
CA ILE A 61 -6.85 -11.93 -2.39
C ILE A 61 -7.17 -12.30 -0.94
N TYR A 62 -8.31 -12.96 -0.75
CA TYR A 62 -8.70 -13.56 0.51
C TYR A 62 -8.40 -15.07 0.52
N ASN A 63 -7.68 -15.53 1.53
CA ASN A 63 -7.40 -16.92 1.79
C ASN A 63 -8.42 -17.50 2.78
N HIS A 64 -9.26 -18.42 2.28
CA HIS A 64 -10.29 -19.08 3.08
C HIS A 64 -9.74 -20.08 4.11
N ILE A 65 -8.53 -20.59 3.92
CA ILE A 65 -7.90 -21.56 4.82
C ILE A 65 -7.39 -20.86 6.07
N THR A 66 -6.74 -19.71 5.91
CA THR A 66 -6.12 -18.93 7.00
C THR A 66 -6.99 -17.77 7.51
N ASP A 67 -8.16 -17.55 6.90
CA ASP A 67 -9.05 -16.40 7.15
C ASP A 67 -8.30 -15.05 7.06
N SER A 68 -7.40 -14.94 6.08
CA SER A 68 -6.50 -13.79 5.94
C SER A 68 -6.57 -13.16 4.55
N TYR A 69 -6.07 -11.93 4.44
CA TYR A 69 -5.90 -11.22 3.18
C TYR A 69 -4.42 -11.04 2.87
N TYR A 70 -4.04 -11.16 1.61
CA TYR A 70 -2.66 -10.96 1.17
C TYR A 70 -2.61 -10.24 -0.17
N LEU A 71 -1.46 -9.60 -0.44
CA LEU A 71 -1.23 -8.90 -1.69
C LEU A 71 -0.88 -9.91 -2.79
N ASN A 72 -1.62 -9.89 -3.89
CA ASN A 72 -1.49 -10.81 -5.03
C ASN A 72 -0.37 -10.38 -5.98
N VAL A 73 0.87 -10.45 -5.52
CA VAL A 73 2.03 -9.98 -6.25
C VAL A 73 3.15 -10.99 -6.15
N ASP A 74 3.82 -11.24 -7.27
CA ASP A 74 5.09 -11.95 -7.19
C ASP A 74 6.11 -11.07 -6.45
N ARG A 75 6.91 -11.68 -5.57
CA ARG A 75 7.94 -10.99 -4.78
C ARG A 75 8.95 -10.26 -5.67
N GLN A 76 9.15 -10.71 -6.91
CA GLN A 76 9.98 -10.01 -7.90
C GLN A 76 9.34 -8.69 -8.35
N HIS A 77 8.04 -8.69 -8.62
CA HIS A 77 7.30 -7.48 -8.97
C HIS A 77 7.27 -6.44 -7.85
N LEU A 78 7.17 -6.88 -6.59
CA LEU A 78 7.32 -6.00 -5.42
C LEU A 78 8.69 -5.28 -5.40
N LYS A 79 9.79 -6.01 -5.62
CA LYS A 79 11.14 -5.41 -5.67
C LYS A 79 11.27 -4.38 -6.79
N HIS A 80 10.72 -4.66 -7.97
CA HIS A 80 10.71 -3.72 -9.09
C HIS A 80 9.83 -2.51 -8.81
N HIS A 81 8.65 -2.68 -8.19
CA HIS A 81 7.78 -1.57 -7.79
C HIS A 81 8.46 -0.65 -6.77
N PHE A 82 9.07 -1.21 -5.71
CA PHE A 82 9.86 -0.41 -4.77
C PHE A 82 11.01 0.29 -5.49
N SER A 83 11.74 -0.40 -6.36
CA SER A 83 12.83 0.22 -7.15
C SER A 83 12.32 1.37 -8.03
N TYR A 84 11.17 1.20 -8.68
CA TYR A 84 10.51 2.23 -9.48
C TYR A 84 10.10 3.44 -8.65
N LEU A 85 9.46 3.24 -7.49
CA LEU A 85 9.13 4.33 -6.57
C LEU A 85 10.38 5.11 -6.11
N HIS A 86 11.49 4.41 -5.83
CA HIS A 86 12.74 5.06 -5.46
C HIS A 86 13.36 5.85 -6.63
N MET A 87 13.31 5.32 -7.85
CA MET A 87 13.81 6.00 -9.05
C MET A 87 12.95 7.22 -9.42
N SER A 88 11.64 7.12 -9.33
CA SER A 88 10.70 8.20 -9.62
C SER A 88 10.82 9.35 -8.60
N ARG A 89 11.06 9.03 -7.32
CA ARG A 89 11.36 10.03 -6.28
C ARG A 89 12.68 10.78 -6.49
N LYS A 90 13.75 10.09 -6.95
CA LYS A 90 15.02 10.75 -7.31
C LYS A 90 14.83 11.77 -8.43
N LYS A 91 14.10 11.41 -9.49
CA LYS A 91 13.81 12.32 -10.61
C LYS A 91 13.02 13.57 -10.20
N THR A 92 12.09 13.47 -9.25
CA THR A 92 11.33 14.64 -8.75
C THR A 92 12.17 15.53 -7.82
N ASN A 93 13.06 14.97 -7.01
CA ASN A 93 13.98 15.76 -6.17
C ASN A 93 15.01 16.52 -7.02
N ASP A 94 15.57 15.92 -8.07
CA ASP A 94 16.52 16.62 -8.95
C ASP A 94 15.89 17.82 -9.67
N LYS A 95 14.65 17.67 -10.16
CA LYS A 95 13.90 18.78 -10.79
C LYS A 95 13.55 19.89 -9.80
N THR A 96 13.29 19.53 -8.55
CA THR A 96 12.94 20.47 -7.48
C THR A 96 14.19 21.25 -7.05
N ILE A 97 15.33 20.59 -6.86
CA ILE A 97 16.62 21.22 -6.54
C ILE A 97 17.06 22.16 -7.67
N ALA A 98 16.98 21.73 -8.94
CA ALA A 98 17.33 22.57 -10.08
C ALA A 98 16.48 23.85 -10.18
N LYS A 99 15.22 23.79 -9.76
CA LYS A 99 14.32 24.96 -9.69
C LYS A 99 14.69 25.92 -8.56
N TYR A 100 15.20 25.42 -7.42
CA TYR A 100 15.65 26.27 -6.32
C TYR A 100 17.02 26.94 -6.62
N GLU A 101 17.95 26.23 -7.27
CA GLU A 101 19.26 26.80 -7.63
C GLU A 101 19.18 27.92 -8.69
N THR A 102 18.17 27.88 -9.56
CA THR A 102 17.94 28.94 -10.56
C THR A 102 17.38 30.23 -9.95
N HIS A 103 16.77 30.15 -8.77
CA HIS A 103 16.27 31.33 -8.03
C HIS A 103 17.30 31.96 -7.09
N LEU A 104 18.35 31.22 -6.69
CA LEU A 104 19.43 31.72 -5.82
C LEU A 104 20.60 32.36 -6.58
N LYS A 105 20.63 32.27 -7.92
CA LYS A 105 21.66 32.85 -8.80
C LYS A 105 21.24 34.19 -9.43
N ARG A 106 20.32 34.94 -8.81
CA ARG A 106 19.94 36.30 -9.23
C ARG A 106 20.27 37.31 -8.14
#